data_AF-A0A6P6L8M4-F1
#
_entry.id   AF-A0A6P6L8M4-F1
#
_cell.length_a   1.000
_cell.length_b   1.000
_cell.length_c   1.000
_cell.angle_alpha   90.00
_cell.angle_beta   90.00
_cell.angle_gamma   90.00
#
_symmetry.space_group_name_H-M   'P 1'
#
loop_
_entity.id
_entity.type
_entity.pdbx_description
1 polymer ?
#
loop_
_entity_poly.entity_id
_entity_poly.type
_entity_poly.pdbx_seq_one_letter_code
_entity_poly.pdbx_strand_id
1 'polypeptide(L)'
;MRDAPVIFIHLHRTCSLLVLLCLLHISVTVIYYMIRSELTEQIVASEESSVPAVSNVIKTEQKQDTCPDSPPRLVGPLWVEFSYPVSLGLVGFENPALQPGGRSKPTDCIAQQKVAVIIPFRDCDEPLKYWLYYLHPILQRQQLDYGIYVINQDGEDPFNRAKLFNIGYAEALKEYDYDCFIFSDVDLIPMDDRNIYKCYNQPRHLSVSMDKFGFRLPYAQYFGGVSSLSKEQYLKINGFPNNYWGWGGEEDDIFNRIDSKGMSISRPDGIIGRYRMIHHDRDKNNQPNPQRFKQISHTRQTMARDGINSLTYKVVKIEKDQLFTKITVDVGKP
;
A
#
# COMPACT_ATOMS: atom_id res chain seq x y z
N MET A 1 -22.18 -46.91 -50.70
CA MET A 1 -21.40 -45.76 -51.19
C MET A 1 -22.32 -44.77 -51.92
N ARG A 2 -23.10 -43.96 -51.19
CA ARG A 2 -23.85 -42.82 -51.75
C ARG A 2 -24.12 -41.84 -50.60
N ASP A 3 -23.17 -40.97 -50.25
CA ASP A 3 -23.40 -39.82 -49.32
C ASP A 3 -22.32 -38.71 -49.42
N ALA A 4 -21.32 -38.85 -50.30
CA ALA A 4 -20.27 -37.83 -50.46
C ALA A 4 -20.72 -36.45 -51.02
N PRO A 5 -21.69 -36.32 -51.94
CA PRO A 5 -21.96 -35.02 -52.57
C PRO A 5 -22.76 -34.04 -51.69
N VAL A 6 -23.54 -34.55 -50.72
CA VAL A 6 -24.40 -33.70 -49.85
C VAL A 6 -23.57 -32.99 -48.77
N ILE A 7 -22.58 -33.68 -48.19
CA ILE A 7 -21.70 -33.13 -47.15
C ILE A 7 -20.84 -31.99 -47.70
N PHE A 8 -20.36 -32.11 -48.95
CA PHE A 8 -19.52 -31.09 -49.58
C PHE A 8 -20.28 -29.79 -49.84
N ILE A 9 -21.55 -29.86 -50.25
CA ILE A 9 -22.40 -28.70 -50.48
C ILE A 9 -22.71 -27.98 -49.17
N HIS A 10 -22.99 -28.73 -48.09
CA HIS A 10 -23.22 -28.13 -46.77
C HIS A 10 -21.97 -27.44 -46.22
N LEU A 11 -20.79 -28.06 -46.35
CA LEU A 11 -19.53 -27.48 -45.90
C LEU A 11 -19.14 -26.23 -46.71
N HIS A 12 -19.39 -26.23 -48.02
CA HIS A 12 -19.16 -25.05 -48.85
C HIS A 12 -20.07 -23.88 -48.47
N ARG A 13 -21.35 -24.15 -48.16
CA ARG A 13 -22.31 -23.12 -47.72
C ARG A 13 -21.98 -22.56 -46.34
N THR A 14 -21.57 -23.39 -45.38
CA THR A 14 -21.16 -22.93 -44.04
C THR A 14 -19.88 -22.12 -44.11
N CYS A 15 -18.90 -22.54 -44.90
CA CYS A 15 -17.65 -21.80 -45.08
C CYS A 15 -17.89 -20.44 -45.76
N SER A 16 -18.75 -20.41 -46.79
CA SER A 16 -19.15 -19.15 -47.45
C SER A 16 -19.87 -18.19 -46.50
N LEU A 17 -20.74 -18.70 -45.63
CA LEU A 17 -21.42 -17.90 -44.62
C LEU A 17 -20.43 -17.32 -43.59
N LEU A 18 -19.45 -18.12 -43.18
CA LEU A 18 -18.43 -17.72 -42.20
C LEU A 18 -17.52 -16.61 -42.78
N VAL A 19 -17.14 -16.72 -44.05
CA VAL A 19 -16.38 -15.66 -44.75
C VAL A 19 -17.20 -14.37 -44.84
N LEU A 20 -18.49 -14.45 -45.17
CA LEU A 20 -19.37 -13.28 -45.22
C LEU A 20 -19.51 -12.60 -43.85
N LEU A 21 -19.65 -13.39 -42.78
CA LEU A 21 -19.72 -12.87 -41.41
C LEU A 21 -18.40 -12.21 -40.98
N CYS A 22 -17.25 -12.79 -41.35
CA CYS A 22 -15.94 -12.19 -41.09
C CYS A 22 -15.77 -10.87 -41.85
N LEU A 23 -16.16 -10.80 -43.12
CA LEU A 23 -16.09 -9.57 -43.91
C LEU A 23 -17.01 -8.48 -43.34
N LEU A 24 -18.21 -8.86 -42.89
CA LEU A 24 -19.12 -7.94 -42.20
C LEU A 24 -18.53 -7.44 -40.87
N HIS A 25 -17.90 -8.31 -40.08
CA HIS A 25 -17.29 -7.91 -38.81
C HIS A 25 -16.11 -6.96 -39.03
N ILE A 26 -15.26 -7.23 -40.03
CA ILE A 26 -14.14 -6.38 -40.39
C ILE A 26 -14.66 -5.01 -40.88
N SER A 27 -15.69 -4.98 -41.74
CA SER A 27 -16.24 -3.71 -42.24
C SER A 27 -16.84 -2.85 -41.13
N VAL A 28 -17.61 -3.46 -40.20
CA VAL A 28 -18.15 -2.75 -39.02
C VAL A 28 -17.03 -2.23 -38.13
N THR A 29 -15.99 -3.03 -37.92
CA THR A 29 -14.84 -2.63 -37.09
C THR A 29 -14.08 -1.46 -37.73
N VAL A 30 -13.83 -1.50 -39.04
CA VAL A 30 -13.18 -0.40 -39.77
C VAL A 30 -14.02 0.86 -39.71
N ILE A 31 -15.34 0.77 -39.92
CA ILE A 31 -16.25 1.92 -39.81
C ILE A 31 -16.24 2.49 -38.39
N TYR A 32 -16.26 1.66 -37.35
CA TYR A 32 -16.15 2.10 -35.96
C TYR A 32 -14.87 2.88 -35.68
N TYR A 33 -13.72 2.41 -36.18
CA TYR A 33 -12.45 3.12 -36.00
C TYR A 33 -12.37 4.40 -36.83
N MET A 34 -12.95 4.45 -38.02
CA MET A 34 -13.02 5.68 -38.83
C MET A 34 -13.87 6.75 -38.15
N ILE A 35 -15.06 6.39 -37.65
CA ILE A 35 -15.92 7.32 -36.90
C ILE A 35 -15.22 7.81 -35.62
N ARG A 36 -14.53 6.91 -34.90
CA ARG A 36 -13.76 7.28 -33.69
C ARG A 36 -12.60 8.23 -34.01
N SER A 37 -11.93 8.04 -35.15
CA SER A 37 -10.85 8.93 -35.61
C SER A 37 -11.38 10.33 -35.91
N GLU A 38 -12.48 10.46 -36.66
CA GLU A 38 -13.12 11.75 -36.93
C GLU A 38 -13.60 12.44 -35.65
N LEU A 39 -14.16 11.67 -34.70
CA LEU A 39 -14.59 12.22 -33.40
C LEU A 39 -13.38 12.72 -32.57
N THR A 40 -12.24 12.04 -32.67
CA THR A 40 -11.00 12.43 -31.98
C THR A 40 -10.41 13.69 -32.61
N GLU A 41 -10.41 13.82 -33.94
CA GLU A 41 -9.99 15.05 -34.63
C GLU A 41 -10.91 16.23 -34.31
N GLN A 42 -12.23 16.02 -34.19
CA GLN A 42 -13.17 17.07 -33.79
C GLN A 42 -12.98 17.51 -32.34
N ILE A 43 -12.68 16.59 -31.41
CA ILE A 43 -12.39 16.92 -30.01
C ILE A 43 -11.09 17.76 -29.93
N VAL A 44 -10.03 17.33 -30.61
CA VAL A 44 -8.75 18.06 -30.63
C VAL A 44 -8.90 19.44 -31.28
N ALA A 45 -9.67 19.56 -32.36
CA ALA A 45 -9.96 20.86 -32.99
C ALA A 45 -10.83 21.78 -32.12
N SER A 46 -11.68 21.22 -31.25
CA SER A 46 -12.50 22.00 -30.33
C SER A 46 -11.72 22.53 -29.11
N GLU A 47 -10.66 21.84 -28.70
CA GLU A 47 -9.79 22.26 -27.59
C GLU A 47 -8.77 23.35 -28.00
N GLU A 48 -8.36 23.43 -29.27
CA GLU A 48 -7.46 24.49 -29.76
C GLU A 48 -8.14 25.86 -29.97
N SER A 49 -9.47 25.92 -29.93
CA SER A 49 -10.22 27.18 -30.17
C SER A 49 -10.59 27.97 -28.91
N SER A 50 -10.29 27.50 -27.70
CA SER A 50 -10.64 28.20 -26.46
C SER A 50 -9.43 28.71 -25.69
N VAL A 51 -8.85 29.82 -26.16
CA VAL A 51 -8.04 30.72 -25.32
C VAL A 51 -8.94 31.89 -24.90
N PRO A 52 -9.44 31.97 -23.66
CA PRO A 52 -10.03 33.20 -23.17
C PRO A 52 -8.92 34.15 -22.72
N ALA A 53 -9.05 35.41 -23.14
CA ALA A 53 -8.28 36.53 -22.66
C ALA A 53 -8.32 36.61 -21.12
N VAL A 54 -7.19 37.00 -20.53
CA VAL A 54 -6.99 37.24 -19.10
C VAL A 54 -8.05 38.23 -18.61
N SER A 55 -9.09 37.71 -17.98
CA SER A 55 -9.96 38.46 -17.08
C SER A 55 -9.53 38.10 -15.66
N ASN A 56 -9.29 39.13 -14.85
CA ASN A 56 -8.98 39.00 -13.43
C ASN A 56 -10.17 38.34 -12.72
N VAL A 57 -10.20 37.01 -12.71
CA VAL A 57 -11.00 36.24 -11.77
C VAL A 57 -10.30 36.37 -10.43
N ILE A 58 -10.86 37.23 -9.57
CA ILE A 58 -10.64 37.16 -8.14
C ILE A 58 -10.97 35.71 -7.76
N LYS A 59 -9.93 34.89 -7.53
CA LYS A 59 -10.09 33.57 -6.92
C LYS A 59 -10.62 33.83 -5.52
N THR A 60 -11.94 33.81 -5.37
CA THR A 60 -12.55 33.46 -4.10
C THR A 60 -11.92 32.13 -3.68
N GLU A 61 -11.03 32.18 -2.69
CA GLU A 61 -10.58 30.99 -1.97
C GLU A 61 -11.83 30.33 -1.39
N GLN A 62 -12.44 29.40 -2.14
CA GLN A 62 -13.40 28.49 -1.55
C GLN A 62 -12.62 27.68 -0.53
N LYS A 63 -12.84 28.01 0.74
CA LYS A 63 -12.28 27.29 1.88
C LYS A 63 -12.75 25.85 1.78
N GLN A 64 -11.85 24.98 1.34
CA GLN A 64 -12.16 23.58 1.14
C GLN A 64 -12.43 22.92 2.49
N ASP A 65 -13.57 22.25 2.62
CA ASP A 65 -13.95 21.60 3.87
C ASP A 65 -13.06 20.38 4.16
N THR A 66 -12.91 20.05 5.44
CA THR A 66 -12.20 18.83 5.86
C THR A 66 -12.99 17.59 5.46
N CYS A 67 -12.29 16.53 5.03
CA CYS A 67 -12.91 15.26 4.67
C CYS A 67 -13.68 14.67 5.87
N PRO A 68 -14.82 13.99 5.62
CA PRO A 68 -15.64 13.40 6.69
C PRO A 68 -14.91 12.28 7.43
N ASP A 69 -15.26 12.07 8.70
CA ASP A 69 -14.68 11.01 9.54
C ASP A 69 -14.90 9.60 8.96
N SER A 70 -16.04 9.42 8.28
CA SER A 70 -16.39 8.23 7.52
C SER A 70 -16.36 8.58 6.03
N PRO A 71 -15.31 8.18 5.29
CA PRO A 71 -15.20 8.44 3.87
C PRO A 71 -16.40 7.86 3.11
N PRO A 72 -17.06 8.61 2.22
CA PRO A 72 -18.33 8.21 1.61
C PRO A 72 -18.16 7.14 0.51
N ARG A 73 -16.92 6.87 0.09
CA ARG A 73 -16.59 5.96 -1.03
C ARG A 73 -16.12 4.58 -0.58
N LEU A 74 -16.17 4.26 0.71
CA LEU A 74 -15.82 2.93 1.22
C LEU A 74 -16.81 1.89 0.67
N VAL A 75 -16.29 0.73 0.26
CA VAL A 75 -17.12 -0.37 -0.28
C VAL A 75 -17.31 -1.52 0.70
N GLY A 76 -16.57 -1.54 1.82
CA GLY A 76 -16.64 -2.58 2.82
C GLY A 76 -15.76 -3.79 2.46
N PRO A 77 -16.28 -5.03 2.63
CA PRO A 77 -15.51 -6.24 2.39
C PRO A 77 -14.98 -6.34 0.96
N LEU A 78 -13.72 -6.79 0.84
CA LEU A 78 -12.98 -6.93 -0.42
C LEU A 78 -12.63 -8.40 -0.66
N TRP A 79 -12.71 -8.82 -1.92
CA TRP A 79 -12.13 -10.09 -2.35
C TRP A 79 -10.63 -9.89 -2.60
N VAL A 80 -9.80 -10.50 -1.76
CA VAL A 80 -8.34 -10.43 -1.85
C VAL A 80 -7.82 -11.80 -2.27
N GLU A 81 -7.14 -11.90 -3.40
CA GLU A 81 -6.54 -13.13 -3.92
C GLU A 81 -5.16 -12.87 -4.55
N PHE A 82 -4.37 -13.94 -4.67
CA PHE A 82 -2.96 -13.88 -5.11
C PHE A 82 -2.67 -14.87 -6.25
N SER A 83 -3.70 -15.29 -6.98
CA SER A 83 -3.60 -16.28 -8.07
C SER A 83 -3.19 -15.67 -9.41
N TYR A 84 -3.32 -14.35 -9.57
CA TYR A 84 -3.07 -13.65 -10.82
C TYR A 84 -1.88 -12.73 -10.71
N PRO A 85 -0.90 -12.79 -11.65
CA PRO A 85 0.27 -11.94 -11.59
C PRO A 85 -0.12 -10.47 -11.73
N VAL A 86 0.50 -9.63 -10.91
CA VAL A 86 0.31 -8.18 -10.92
C VAL A 86 1.51 -7.52 -11.59
N SER A 87 1.27 -6.51 -12.43
CA SER A 87 2.34 -5.67 -12.98
C SER A 87 2.22 -4.25 -12.44
N LEU A 88 3.35 -3.61 -12.10
CA LEU A 88 3.37 -2.22 -11.63
C LEU A 88 2.83 -1.25 -12.70
N GLY A 89 3.03 -1.55 -13.98
CA GLY A 89 2.46 -0.75 -15.08
C GLY A 89 0.93 -0.72 -15.06
N LEU A 90 0.28 -1.86 -14.78
CA LEU A 90 -1.18 -1.92 -14.60
C LEU A 90 -1.62 -1.11 -13.38
N VAL A 91 -0.93 -1.26 -12.25
CA VAL A 91 -1.25 -0.51 -11.01
C VAL A 91 -1.17 1.00 -11.26
N GLY A 92 -0.14 1.47 -11.95
CA GLY A 92 0.00 2.89 -12.31
C GLY A 92 -1.11 3.36 -13.26
N PHE A 93 -1.45 2.56 -14.27
CA PHE A 93 -2.52 2.86 -15.21
C PHE A 93 -3.90 2.97 -14.53
N GLU A 94 -4.21 2.06 -13.59
CA GLU A 94 -5.47 2.05 -12.85
C GLU A 94 -5.55 3.14 -11.77
N ASN A 95 -4.42 3.76 -11.41
CA ASN A 95 -4.33 4.78 -10.38
C ASN A 95 -3.72 6.10 -10.91
N PRO A 96 -4.35 6.75 -11.91
CA PRO A 96 -3.78 7.94 -12.57
C PRO A 96 -3.66 9.18 -11.65
N ALA A 97 -4.37 9.18 -10.52
CA ALA A 97 -4.30 10.25 -9.52
C ALA A 97 -3.04 10.20 -8.63
N LEU A 98 -2.21 9.16 -8.76
CA LEU A 98 -0.96 9.06 -8.02
C LEU A 98 0.07 10.07 -8.53
N GLN A 99 0.64 10.80 -7.58
CA GLN A 99 1.76 11.69 -7.78
C GLN A 99 3.09 10.94 -7.56
N PRO A 100 4.21 11.42 -8.13
CA PRO A 100 5.52 10.83 -7.91
C PRO A 100 5.84 10.57 -6.43
N GLY A 101 6.50 9.45 -6.17
CA GLY A 101 6.81 8.93 -4.85
C GLY A 101 5.68 8.15 -4.18
N GLY A 102 4.63 7.76 -4.92
CA GLY A 102 3.47 7.06 -4.35
C GLY A 102 2.56 7.95 -3.51
N ARG A 103 2.50 9.24 -3.86
CA ARG A 103 1.75 10.25 -3.12
C ARG A 103 0.32 10.36 -3.65
N SER A 104 -0.64 10.56 -2.76
CA SER A 104 -2.01 10.91 -3.14
C SER A 104 -2.69 11.71 -2.04
N LYS A 105 -3.62 12.58 -2.42
CA LYS A 105 -4.51 13.29 -1.51
C LYS A 105 -5.85 13.57 -2.19
N PRO A 106 -6.95 13.70 -1.45
CA PRO A 106 -8.25 14.05 -2.02
C PRO A 106 -8.19 15.42 -2.71
N THR A 107 -8.96 15.57 -3.78
CA THR A 107 -9.07 16.83 -4.54
C THR A 107 -10.29 17.64 -4.15
N ASP A 108 -11.27 17.00 -3.51
CA ASP A 108 -12.59 17.52 -3.15
C ASP A 108 -12.69 17.95 -1.67
N CYS A 109 -11.79 17.51 -0.81
CA CYS A 109 -11.72 17.91 0.60
C CYS A 109 -10.27 17.93 1.14
N ILE A 110 -10.05 18.56 2.30
CA ILE A 110 -8.77 18.51 3.01
C ILE A 110 -8.72 17.25 3.88
N ALA A 111 -7.77 16.35 3.61
CA ALA A 111 -7.61 15.12 4.39
C ALA A 111 -7.41 15.41 5.89
N GLN A 112 -7.99 14.57 6.75
CA GLN A 112 -7.92 14.76 8.20
C GLN A 112 -6.52 14.56 8.78
N GLN A 113 -5.72 13.70 8.13
CA GLN A 113 -4.40 13.29 8.59
C GLN A 113 -3.48 13.11 7.40
N LYS A 114 -2.19 13.37 7.64
CA LYS A 114 -1.09 13.14 6.69
C LYS A 114 -0.39 11.86 7.09
N VAL A 115 -0.50 10.84 6.26
CA VAL A 115 -0.14 9.46 6.58
C VAL A 115 1.11 9.00 5.82
N ALA A 116 2.17 8.66 6.53
CA ALA A 116 3.28 7.92 5.94
C ALA A 116 3.07 6.42 6.14
N VAL A 117 2.98 5.65 5.05
CA VAL A 117 2.94 4.18 5.10
C VAL A 117 4.34 3.65 4.89
N ILE A 118 4.88 2.99 5.91
CA ILE A 118 6.26 2.52 5.96
C ILE A 118 6.26 0.99 5.88
N ILE A 119 6.99 0.47 4.90
CA ILE A 119 7.08 -0.95 4.57
C ILE A 119 8.55 -1.38 4.66
N PRO A 120 8.93 -2.21 5.64
CA PRO A 120 10.28 -2.76 5.74
C PRO A 120 10.41 -3.85 4.68
N PHE A 121 11.53 -3.85 3.96
CA PHE A 121 11.63 -4.63 2.73
C PHE A 121 13.03 -5.21 2.52
N ARG A 122 13.07 -6.46 2.03
CA ARG A 122 14.22 -7.08 1.35
C ARG A 122 13.71 -8.23 0.50
N ASP A 123 14.10 -8.28 -0.77
CA ASP A 123 13.80 -9.38 -1.71
C ASP A 123 12.34 -9.86 -1.76
N CYS A 124 11.38 -8.94 -1.60
CA CYS A 124 9.94 -9.23 -1.52
C CYS A 124 9.15 -8.55 -2.65
N ASP A 125 9.72 -8.48 -3.87
CA ASP A 125 9.13 -7.71 -4.98
C ASP A 125 7.73 -8.20 -5.39
N GLU A 126 7.49 -9.52 -5.40
CA GLU A 126 6.16 -10.08 -5.71
C GLU A 126 5.10 -9.67 -4.67
N PRO A 127 5.30 -9.89 -3.35
CA PRO A 127 4.40 -9.34 -2.33
C PRO A 127 4.14 -7.84 -2.47
N LEU A 128 5.17 -7.04 -2.77
CA LEU A 128 5.02 -5.58 -2.94
C LEU A 128 4.10 -5.21 -4.10
N LYS A 129 4.15 -5.92 -5.22
CA LYS A 129 3.25 -5.68 -6.36
C LYS A 129 1.78 -5.85 -5.96
N TYR A 130 1.46 -6.94 -5.27
CA TYR A 130 0.11 -7.16 -4.73
C TYR A 130 -0.27 -6.11 -3.69
N TRP A 131 0.66 -5.75 -2.80
CA TRP A 131 0.43 -4.71 -1.80
C TRP A 131 0.02 -3.40 -2.46
N LEU A 132 0.78 -2.92 -3.45
CA LEU A 132 0.47 -1.69 -4.16
C LEU A 132 -0.86 -1.78 -4.92
N TYR A 133 -1.12 -2.91 -5.59
CA TYR A 133 -2.37 -3.16 -6.31
C TYR A 133 -3.61 -3.02 -5.42
N TYR A 134 -3.60 -3.64 -4.23
CA TYR A 134 -4.74 -3.58 -3.33
C TYR A 134 -4.80 -2.26 -2.54
N LEU A 135 -3.67 -1.78 -2.02
CA LEU A 135 -3.69 -0.68 -1.05
C LEU A 135 -3.88 0.68 -1.70
N HIS A 136 -3.37 0.95 -2.91
CA HIS A 136 -3.58 2.26 -3.54
C HIS A 136 -5.07 2.64 -3.66
N PRO A 137 -5.94 1.80 -4.26
CA PRO A 137 -7.37 2.09 -4.32
C PRO A 137 -8.02 2.21 -2.93
N ILE A 138 -7.60 1.39 -1.97
CA ILE A 138 -8.14 1.42 -0.60
C ILE A 138 -7.82 2.76 0.07
N LEU A 139 -6.55 3.19 0.06
CA LEU A 139 -6.11 4.42 0.70
C LEU A 139 -6.74 5.67 0.05
N GLN A 140 -6.94 5.65 -1.26
CA GLN A 140 -7.66 6.72 -1.97
C GLN A 140 -9.15 6.80 -1.57
N ARG A 141 -9.84 5.65 -1.45
CA ARG A 141 -11.23 5.61 -0.97
C ARG A 141 -11.36 6.07 0.49
N GLN A 142 -10.31 5.87 1.28
CA GLN A 142 -10.21 6.36 2.66
C GLN A 142 -9.92 7.87 2.79
N GLN A 143 -9.75 8.59 1.68
CA GLN A 143 -9.53 10.04 1.62
C GLN A 143 -8.33 10.53 2.45
N LEU A 144 -7.22 9.80 2.41
CA LEU A 144 -5.98 10.14 3.10
C LEU A 144 -5.07 11.03 2.24
N ASP A 145 -4.31 11.96 2.86
CA ASP A 145 -3.09 12.53 2.26
C ASP A 145 -1.95 11.62 2.65
N TYR A 146 -1.54 10.73 1.75
CA TYR A 146 -0.59 9.67 2.07
C TYR A 146 0.63 9.63 1.16
N GLY A 147 1.68 8.97 1.65
CA GLY A 147 2.83 8.53 0.86
C GLY A 147 3.29 7.13 1.26
N ILE A 148 3.81 6.37 0.29
CA ILE A 148 4.29 5.00 0.51
C ILE A 148 5.81 4.98 0.45
N TYR A 149 6.42 4.45 1.51
CA TYR A 149 7.85 4.38 1.74
C TYR A 149 8.27 2.92 1.92
N VAL A 150 8.95 2.38 0.91
CA VAL A 150 9.54 1.04 0.95
C VAL A 150 10.99 1.16 1.42
N ILE A 151 11.27 0.71 2.64
CA ILE A 151 12.59 0.82 3.26
C ILE A 151 13.34 -0.48 3.03
N ASN A 152 14.20 -0.47 2.02
CA ASN A 152 14.95 -1.62 1.55
C ASN A 152 16.26 -1.78 2.34
N GLN A 153 16.41 -2.90 3.05
CA GLN A 153 17.67 -3.21 3.72
C GLN A 153 18.72 -3.66 2.69
N ASP A 154 19.84 -2.97 2.64
CA ASP A 154 20.99 -3.36 1.83
C ASP A 154 21.78 -4.50 2.48
N GLY A 155 22.33 -5.39 1.66
CA GLY A 155 23.15 -6.52 2.08
C GLY A 155 22.40 -7.73 2.67
N GLU A 156 23.19 -8.72 3.10
CA GLU A 156 22.73 -10.08 3.45
C GLU A 156 22.67 -10.34 4.96
N ASP A 157 23.04 -9.38 5.80
CA ASP A 157 23.00 -9.50 7.26
C ASP A 157 21.56 -9.73 7.76
N PRO A 158 21.32 -10.23 8.99
CA PRO A 158 19.97 -10.50 9.47
C PRO A 158 19.02 -9.32 9.29
N PHE A 159 17.78 -9.61 8.87
CA PHE A 159 16.79 -8.57 8.64
C PHE A 159 16.43 -7.87 9.96
N ASN A 160 16.31 -6.54 9.94
CA ASN A 160 15.99 -5.74 11.12
C ASN A 160 14.73 -4.89 10.88
N ARG A 161 13.58 -5.54 11.01
CA ARG A 161 12.26 -4.97 10.76
C ARG A 161 11.99 -3.67 11.55
N ALA A 162 12.24 -3.68 12.86
CA ALA A 162 11.99 -2.54 13.73
C ALA A 162 12.89 -1.34 13.41
N LYS A 163 14.17 -1.58 13.09
CA LYS A 163 15.09 -0.52 12.69
C LYS A 163 14.69 0.10 11.35
N LEU A 164 14.24 -0.70 10.37
CA LEU A 164 13.74 -0.19 9.09
C LEU A 164 12.49 0.69 9.27
N PHE A 165 11.60 0.38 10.21
CA PHE A 165 10.49 1.26 10.56
C PHE A 165 10.96 2.61 11.12
N ASN A 166 11.94 2.61 12.02
CA ASN A 166 12.55 3.84 12.54
C ASN A 166 13.16 4.70 11.41
N ILE A 167 13.86 4.06 10.46
CA ILE A 167 14.43 4.72 9.28
C ILE A 167 13.32 5.33 8.42
N GLY A 168 12.26 4.57 8.13
CA GLY A 168 11.15 5.07 7.34
C GLY A 168 10.43 6.24 8.00
N TYR A 169 10.27 6.22 9.31
CA TYR A 169 9.75 7.36 10.08
C TYR A 169 10.64 8.60 9.90
N ALA A 170 11.96 8.44 10.05
CA ALA A 170 12.91 9.53 9.94
C ALA A 170 13.00 10.10 8.52
N GLU A 171 13.02 9.25 7.49
CA GLU A 171 13.10 9.68 6.09
C GLU A 171 11.79 10.28 5.57
N ALA A 172 10.63 9.71 5.93
CA ALA A 172 9.34 10.25 5.50
C ALA A 172 9.14 11.69 6.00
N LEU A 173 9.60 12.00 7.23
CA LEU A 173 9.53 13.34 7.81
C LEU A 173 10.46 14.37 7.14
N LYS A 174 11.44 13.94 6.33
CA LYS A 174 12.25 14.87 5.52
C LYS A 174 11.50 15.33 4.26
N GLU A 175 10.55 14.52 3.80
CA GLU A 175 9.80 14.76 2.57
C GLU A 175 8.52 15.56 2.81
N TYR A 176 7.85 15.31 3.94
CA TYR A 176 6.58 15.95 4.25
C TYR A 176 6.30 15.91 5.76
N ASP A 177 5.44 16.83 6.22
CA ASP A 177 5.13 17.02 7.63
C ASP A 177 4.05 16.05 8.12
N TYR A 178 4.25 14.75 7.88
CA TYR A 178 3.36 13.67 8.32
C TYR A 178 3.10 13.71 9.83
N ASP A 179 1.86 13.44 10.21
CA ASP A 179 1.39 13.38 11.60
C ASP A 179 0.96 11.97 12.03
N CYS A 180 0.80 11.06 11.07
CA CYS A 180 0.45 9.67 11.28
C CYS A 180 1.38 8.72 10.51
N PHE A 181 1.76 7.61 11.16
CA PHE A 181 2.66 6.61 10.58
C PHE A 181 2.02 5.24 10.66
N ILE A 182 1.88 4.58 9.50
CA ILE A 182 1.47 3.18 9.39
C ILE A 182 2.72 2.35 9.21
N PHE A 183 2.88 1.33 10.04
CA PHE A 183 3.96 0.35 9.96
C PHE A 183 3.34 -0.95 9.45
N SER A 184 3.58 -1.28 8.18
CA SER A 184 2.92 -2.40 7.49
C SER A 184 3.93 -3.42 7.03
N ASP A 185 3.71 -4.68 7.37
CA ASP A 185 4.35 -5.78 6.65
C ASP A 185 3.86 -5.80 5.19
N VAL A 186 4.76 -6.12 4.25
CA VAL A 186 4.51 -6.10 2.80
C VAL A 186 3.57 -7.21 2.34
N ASP A 187 3.44 -8.27 3.13
CA ASP A 187 2.67 -9.48 2.83
C ASP A 187 1.25 -9.45 3.42
N LEU A 188 0.81 -8.35 4.03
CA LEU A 188 -0.50 -8.26 4.69
C LEU A 188 -1.44 -7.28 3.96
N ILE A 189 -2.56 -7.82 3.47
CA ILE A 189 -3.58 -7.06 2.74
C ILE A 189 -4.89 -7.03 3.54
N PRO A 190 -5.48 -5.84 3.80
CA PRO A 190 -6.76 -5.74 4.50
C PRO A 190 -7.89 -6.26 3.61
N MET A 191 -8.84 -6.97 4.22
CA MET A 191 -10.00 -7.55 3.53
C MET A 191 -11.25 -6.67 3.63
N ASP A 192 -11.14 -5.47 4.19
CA ASP A 192 -12.25 -4.54 4.34
C ASP A 192 -11.72 -3.09 4.38
N ASP A 193 -12.16 -2.24 3.47
CA ASP A 193 -11.65 -0.86 3.39
C ASP A 193 -12.21 0.06 4.49
N ARG A 194 -13.17 -0.40 5.29
CA ARG A 194 -13.59 0.27 6.53
C ARG A 194 -12.55 0.15 7.64
N ASN A 195 -11.51 -0.67 7.46
CA ASN A 195 -10.33 -0.63 8.31
C ASN A 195 -9.41 0.53 7.90
N ILE A 196 -9.73 1.73 8.38
CA ILE A 196 -9.07 2.97 7.92
C ILE A 196 -7.61 3.03 8.37
N TYR A 197 -6.68 3.20 7.42
CA TYR A 197 -5.22 3.32 7.61
C TYR A 197 -4.87 4.73 8.12
N LYS A 198 -5.32 5.04 9.34
CA LYS A 198 -5.08 6.30 10.02
C LYS A 198 -4.70 6.10 11.47
N CYS A 199 -4.37 7.18 12.17
CA CYS A 199 -3.98 7.17 13.57
C CYS A 199 -5.17 7.58 14.45
N TYR A 200 -5.17 7.07 15.67
CA TYR A 200 -6.23 7.28 16.67
C TYR A 200 -5.64 7.80 17.97
N ASN A 201 -6.49 8.10 18.96
CA ASN A 201 -6.06 8.61 20.27
C ASN A 201 -5.14 7.64 21.04
N GLN A 202 -5.17 6.36 20.69
CA GLN A 202 -4.31 5.30 21.23
C GLN A 202 -3.60 4.59 20.06
N PRO A 203 -2.37 4.07 20.24
CA PRO A 203 -1.69 3.24 19.25
C PRO A 203 -2.62 2.18 18.68
N ARG A 204 -2.69 2.09 17.36
CA ARG A 204 -3.67 1.26 16.65
C ARG A 204 -3.01 -0.01 16.15
N HIS A 205 -3.60 -1.16 16.47
CA HIS A 205 -3.29 -2.41 15.79
C HIS A 205 -4.37 -2.64 14.71
N LEU A 206 -3.98 -2.64 13.43
CA LEU A 206 -4.89 -2.75 12.29
C LEU A 206 -5.14 -4.22 11.91
N SER A 207 -4.12 -5.08 11.93
CA SER A 207 -4.17 -6.49 11.51
C SER A 207 -4.59 -7.47 12.62
N VAL A 208 -5.74 -7.23 13.23
CA VAL A 208 -6.19 -7.97 14.43
C VAL A 208 -6.69 -9.38 14.15
N SER A 209 -7.04 -9.68 12.90
CA SER A 209 -7.64 -10.96 12.48
C SER A 209 -7.00 -11.44 11.17
N MET A 210 -5.87 -12.14 11.26
CA MET A 210 -5.15 -12.65 10.07
C MET A 210 -5.57 -14.09 9.75
N ASP A 211 -5.69 -14.40 8.45
CA ASP A 211 -5.97 -15.74 7.93
C ASP A 211 -4.98 -16.80 8.42
N LYS A 212 -3.69 -16.50 8.49
CA LYS A 212 -2.63 -17.38 9.00
C LYS A 212 -2.83 -17.83 10.45
N PHE A 213 -3.62 -17.08 11.22
CA PHE A 213 -3.99 -17.37 12.60
C PHE A 213 -5.46 -17.78 12.73
N GLY A 214 -6.09 -18.21 11.63
CA GLY A 214 -7.49 -18.62 11.61
C GLY A 214 -8.45 -17.47 11.93
N PHE A 215 -8.10 -16.24 11.54
CA PHE A 215 -8.87 -15.02 11.81
C PHE A 215 -9.04 -14.73 13.31
N ARG A 216 -8.06 -15.10 14.13
CA ARG A 216 -8.03 -14.83 15.57
C ARG A 216 -6.78 -14.07 15.95
N LEU A 217 -6.91 -13.22 16.97
CA LEU A 217 -5.76 -12.55 17.57
C LEU A 217 -4.92 -13.61 18.33
N PRO A 218 -3.61 -13.74 18.08
CA PRO A 218 -2.78 -14.76 18.72
C PRO A 218 -2.79 -14.68 20.26
N TYR A 219 -2.68 -13.47 20.79
CA TYR A 219 -2.76 -13.14 22.20
C TYR A 219 -3.05 -11.64 22.38
N ALA A 220 -3.54 -11.23 23.55
CA ALA A 220 -4.07 -9.87 23.78
C ALA A 220 -3.03 -8.75 23.56
N GLN A 221 -1.76 -9.03 23.82
CA GLN A 221 -0.63 -8.11 23.69
C GLN A 221 -0.07 -8.04 22.25
N TYR A 222 -0.53 -8.90 21.34
CA TYR A 222 0.01 -8.97 19.99
C TYR A 222 -0.19 -7.65 19.22
N PHE A 223 0.93 -7.12 18.71
CA PHE A 223 1.02 -5.84 17.98
C PHE A 223 1.84 -5.95 16.68
N GLY A 224 2.02 -7.18 16.16
CA GLY A 224 2.69 -7.44 14.89
C GLY A 224 1.78 -7.23 13.67
N GLY A 225 2.34 -7.33 12.46
CA GLY A 225 1.63 -7.15 11.21
C GLY A 225 1.54 -5.69 10.77
N VAL A 226 0.37 -5.08 10.93
CA VAL A 226 0.07 -3.70 10.54
C VAL A 226 -0.40 -2.89 11.74
N SER A 227 0.30 -1.81 12.05
CA SER A 227 -0.02 -0.91 13.17
C SER A 227 0.09 0.56 12.77
N SER A 228 -0.48 1.46 13.57
CA SER A 228 -0.28 2.89 13.41
C SER A 228 -0.07 3.63 14.72
N LEU A 229 0.82 4.63 14.66
CA LEU A 229 1.09 5.55 15.76
C LEU A 229 1.13 6.98 15.22
N SER A 230 0.53 7.90 15.95
CA SER A 230 0.72 9.32 15.68
C SER A 230 2.18 9.70 15.93
N LYS A 231 2.62 10.83 15.36
CA LYS A 231 3.95 11.40 15.62
C LYS A 231 4.24 11.51 17.11
N GLU A 232 3.27 11.98 17.89
CA GLU A 232 3.37 12.12 19.34
C GLU A 232 3.52 10.77 20.04
N GLN A 233 2.66 9.79 19.71
CA GLN A 233 2.71 8.45 20.31
C GLN A 233 4.04 7.77 20.03
N TYR A 234 4.56 7.90 18.81
CA TYR A 234 5.81 7.31 18.39
C TYR A 234 7.02 7.92 19.12
N LEU A 235 7.06 9.26 19.23
CA LEU A 235 8.10 9.95 20.00
C LEU A 235 8.02 9.63 21.49
N LYS A 236 6.82 9.50 22.05
CA LYS A 236 6.60 9.18 23.48
C LYS A 236 7.24 7.85 23.89
N ILE A 237 7.33 6.89 22.98
CA ILE A 237 7.97 5.58 23.20
C ILE A 237 9.44 5.52 22.76
N ASN A 238 10.01 6.65 22.30
CA ASN A 238 11.34 6.72 21.65
C ASN A 238 11.43 5.84 20.39
N GLY A 239 10.33 5.72 19.64
CA GLY A 239 10.23 4.78 18.50
C GLY A 239 10.47 3.32 18.90
N PHE A 240 10.89 2.52 17.91
CA PHE A 240 11.02 1.07 18.03
C PHE A 240 12.47 0.65 18.38
N PRO A 241 12.73 -0.55 18.93
CA PRO A 241 14.10 -0.98 19.23
C PRO A 241 14.92 -1.19 17.95
N ASN A 242 16.21 -0.84 17.97
CA ASN A 242 17.10 -1.02 16.81
C ASN A 242 17.90 -2.33 16.85
N ASN A 243 17.86 -3.07 17.97
CA ASN A 243 18.75 -4.20 18.21
C ASN A 243 18.10 -5.58 18.02
N TYR A 244 16.92 -5.64 17.38
CA TYR A 244 16.25 -6.89 17.05
C TYR A 244 16.68 -7.36 15.66
N TRP A 245 17.71 -8.21 15.66
CA TRP A 245 18.28 -8.80 14.45
C TRP A 245 17.77 -10.23 14.27
N GLY A 246 17.08 -10.47 13.15
CA GLY A 246 16.40 -11.73 12.90
C GLY A 246 14.93 -11.72 13.30
N TRP A 247 14.29 -12.87 13.19
CA TRP A 247 12.83 -12.98 13.31
C TRP A 247 12.35 -13.00 14.76
N GLY A 248 11.49 -12.03 15.08
CA GLY A 248 10.51 -12.06 16.16
C GLY A 248 10.94 -11.42 17.48
N GLY A 249 9.95 -10.90 18.19
CA GLY A 249 10.03 -10.36 19.54
C GLY A 249 10.10 -8.84 19.61
N GLU A 250 10.36 -8.17 18.47
CA GLU A 250 10.36 -6.72 18.41
C GLU A 250 8.95 -6.15 18.59
N GLU A 251 7.92 -6.86 18.13
CA GLU A 251 6.52 -6.48 18.29
C GLU A 251 6.07 -6.50 19.76
N ASP A 252 6.60 -7.44 20.54
CA ASP A 252 6.33 -7.54 21.99
C ASP A 252 7.09 -6.45 22.77
N ASP A 253 8.31 -6.09 22.33
CA ASP A 253 9.03 -4.92 22.88
C ASP A 253 8.24 -3.64 22.62
N ILE A 254 7.76 -3.44 21.39
CA ILE A 254 6.93 -2.28 21.03
C ILE A 254 5.67 -2.22 21.90
N PHE A 255 4.99 -3.35 22.10
CA PHE A 255 3.87 -3.43 23.05
C PHE A 255 4.27 -2.98 24.46
N ASN A 256 5.37 -3.52 25.00
CA ASN A 256 5.86 -3.18 26.33
C ASN A 256 6.21 -1.69 26.45
N ARG A 257 6.75 -1.08 25.39
CA ARG A 257 7.02 0.37 25.36
C ARG A 257 5.72 1.17 25.44
N ILE A 258 4.71 0.80 24.66
CA ILE A 258 3.39 1.44 24.65
C ILE A 258 2.76 1.37 26.05
N ASP A 259 2.70 0.17 26.63
CA ASP A 259 2.17 -0.08 27.97
C ASP A 259 2.91 0.74 29.04
N SER A 260 4.24 0.77 28.99
CA SER A 260 5.06 1.52 29.96
C SER A 260 4.83 3.04 29.93
N LYS A 261 4.28 3.57 28.83
CA LYS A 261 3.94 4.98 28.66
C LYS A 261 2.46 5.28 28.91
N GLY A 262 1.74 4.33 29.51
CA GLY A 262 0.33 4.46 29.91
C GLY A 262 -0.62 4.53 28.73
N MET A 263 -0.20 4.04 27.56
CA MET A 263 -1.05 3.94 26.37
C MET A 263 -1.61 2.51 26.27
N SER A 264 -2.82 2.39 25.72
CA SER A 264 -3.47 1.11 25.43
C SER A 264 -3.50 0.85 23.93
N ILE A 265 -3.79 -0.37 23.50
CA ILE A 265 -3.97 -0.67 22.07
C ILE A 265 -5.42 -0.44 21.66
N SER A 266 -5.63 0.42 20.67
CA SER A 266 -6.88 0.51 19.91
C SER A 266 -6.93 -0.55 18.81
N ARG A 267 -8.10 -1.16 18.59
CA ARG A 267 -8.33 -2.20 17.57
C ARG A 267 -9.65 -1.97 16.82
N PRO A 268 -9.73 -2.28 15.51
CA PRO A 268 -11.01 -2.38 14.82
C PRO A 268 -11.81 -3.58 15.35
N ASP A 269 -13.08 -3.65 14.97
CA ASP A 269 -13.86 -4.87 15.07
C ASP A 269 -13.15 -6.03 14.34
N GLY A 270 -13.25 -7.26 14.87
CA GLY A 270 -12.54 -8.41 14.33
C GLY A 270 -12.98 -8.83 12.93
N ILE A 271 -14.17 -8.44 12.46
CA ILE A 271 -14.65 -8.68 11.09
C ILE A 271 -14.04 -7.66 10.13
N ILE A 272 -14.01 -6.38 10.53
CA ILE A 272 -13.42 -5.29 9.74
C ILE A 272 -11.89 -5.41 9.70
N GLY A 273 -11.27 -5.82 10.80
CA GLY A 273 -9.83 -5.98 10.92
C GLY A 273 -9.27 -7.27 10.34
N ARG A 274 -9.95 -7.87 9.35
CA ARG A 274 -9.48 -9.08 8.67
C ARG A 274 -8.39 -8.79 7.67
N TYR A 275 -7.37 -9.64 7.66
CA TYR A 275 -6.25 -9.57 6.74
C TYR A 275 -5.98 -10.92 6.09
N ARG A 276 -5.52 -10.86 4.84
CA ARG A 276 -5.00 -12.01 4.10
C ARG A 276 -3.49 -11.88 3.96
N MET A 277 -2.77 -12.96 4.26
CA MET A 277 -1.31 -13.02 4.13
C MET A 277 -0.92 -13.58 2.75
N ILE A 278 -0.08 -12.83 2.02
CA ILE A 278 0.60 -13.31 0.82
C ILE A 278 1.60 -14.36 1.25
N HIS A 279 1.46 -15.58 0.73
CA HIS A 279 2.38 -16.66 1.07
C HIS A 279 3.65 -16.48 0.23
N HIS A 280 4.80 -16.40 0.89
CA HIS A 280 6.11 -16.38 0.25
C HIS A 280 7.12 -17.14 1.11
N ASP A 281 8.20 -17.60 0.48
CA ASP A 281 9.30 -18.22 1.21
C ASP A 281 9.92 -17.21 2.17
N ARG A 282 10.29 -17.69 3.35
CA ARG A 282 10.99 -16.85 4.33
C ARG A 282 12.36 -16.47 3.78
N ASP A 283 12.78 -15.24 4.08
CA ASP A 283 14.16 -14.82 3.89
C ASP A 283 15.09 -15.80 4.62
N LYS A 284 15.98 -16.44 3.86
CA LYS A 284 16.90 -17.48 4.34
C LYS A 284 17.89 -16.93 5.38
N ASN A 285 18.14 -15.62 5.34
CA ASN A 285 19.04 -14.92 6.26
C ASN A 285 18.30 -14.35 7.48
N ASN A 286 16.97 -14.54 7.59
CA ASN A 286 16.15 -14.05 8.69
C ASN A 286 15.80 -15.16 9.70
N GLN A 287 16.84 -15.77 10.28
CA GLN A 287 16.66 -16.81 11.31
C GLN A 287 16.00 -16.24 12.59
N PRO A 288 15.31 -17.08 13.39
CA PRO A 288 14.76 -16.64 14.67
C PRO A 288 15.80 -15.96 15.55
N ASN A 289 15.48 -14.77 16.08
CA ASN A 289 16.38 -14.05 16.95
C ASN A 289 16.57 -14.83 18.27
N PRO A 290 17.78 -15.32 18.58
CA PRO A 290 18.02 -16.13 19.77
C PRO A 290 17.91 -15.32 21.08
N GLN A 291 18.04 -13.99 21.00
CA GLN A 291 17.99 -13.08 22.16
C GLN A 291 16.60 -12.53 22.45
N ARG A 292 15.58 -12.84 21.64
CA ARG A 292 14.26 -12.20 21.69
C ARG A 292 13.63 -12.14 23.09
N PHE A 293 13.60 -13.25 23.82
CA PHE A 293 12.99 -13.30 25.16
C PHE A 293 13.77 -12.48 26.19
N LYS A 294 15.10 -12.46 26.07
CA LYS A 294 15.96 -11.63 26.90
C LYS A 294 15.74 -10.15 26.58
N GLN A 295 15.64 -9.78 25.31
CA GLN A 295 15.42 -8.39 24.92
C GLN A 295 14.05 -7.89 25.40
N ILE A 296 12.99 -8.68 25.22
CA ILE A 296 11.62 -8.37 25.69
C ILE A 296 11.58 -8.14 27.20
N SER A 297 12.27 -8.97 27.99
CA SER A 297 12.29 -8.79 29.45
C SER A 297 13.06 -7.55 29.90
N HIS A 298 13.88 -6.97 29.01
CA HIS A 298 14.70 -5.79 29.27
C HIS A 298 14.16 -4.49 28.63
N THR A 299 12.95 -4.49 28.03
CA THR A 299 12.40 -3.34 27.33
C THR A 299 12.41 -2.06 28.18
N ARG A 300 11.97 -2.13 29.45
CA ARG A 300 11.90 -0.95 30.33
C ARG A 300 13.28 -0.36 30.62
N GLN A 301 14.32 -1.19 30.64
CA GLN A 301 15.70 -0.79 30.87
C GLN A 301 16.36 -0.24 29.60
N THR A 302 15.90 -0.65 28.40
CA THR A 302 16.54 -0.30 27.12
C THR A 302 15.82 0.80 26.37
N MET A 303 14.50 0.96 26.49
CA MET A 303 13.72 1.83 25.61
C MET A 303 14.13 3.31 25.61
N ALA A 304 14.72 3.81 26.70
CA ALA A 304 15.21 5.19 26.78
C ALA A 304 16.51 5.42 26.00
N ARG A 305 17.29 4.36 25.74
CA ARG A 305 18.62 4.42 25.10
C ARG A 305 18.69 3.71 23.74
N ASP A 306 17.72 2.86 23.44
CA ASP A 306 17.59 2.15 22.17
C ASP A 306 16.28 2.52 21.50
N GLY A 307 16.36 3.33 20.44
CA GLY A 307 15.19 3.83 19.73
C GLY A 307 15.55 4.85 18.65
N ILE A 308 14.63 5.77 18.34
CA ILE A 308 14.87 6.85 17.38
C ILE A 308 16.08 7.71 17.79
N ASN A 309 16.29 7.93 19.09
CA ASN A 309 17.43 8.71 19.58
C ASN A 309 18.81 8.06 19.36
N SER A 310 18.88 6.76 19.12
CA SER A 310 20.12 6.01 18.87
C SER A 310 20.17 5.44 17.46
N LEU A 311 19.26 5.86 16.59
CA LEU A 311 19.14 5.37 15.22
C LEU A 311 20.38 5.73 14.39
N THR A 312 21.06 4.72 13.88
CA THR A 312 22.22 4.86 12.97
C THR A 312 22.01 4.03 11.72
N TYR A 313 22.24 4.64 10.56
CA TYR A 313 22.12 4.03 9.23
C TYR A 313 22.77 4.94 8.18
N LYS A 314 22.96 4.41 6.98
CA LYS A 314 23.39 5.18 5.81
C LYS A 314 22.40 4.98 4.67
N VAL A 315 21.93 6.06 4.07
CA VAL A 315 21.15 5.99 2.83
C VAL A 315 22.11 5.67 1.69
N VAL A 316 21.85 4.55 1.00
CA VAL A 316 22.61 4.10 -0.18
C VAL A 316 22.00 4.69 -1.44
N LYS A 317 20.66 4.62 -1.57
CA LYS A 317 19.94 5.03 -2.77
C LYS A 317 18.50 5.42 -2.44
N ILE A 318 17.97 6.43 -3.12
CA ILE A 318 16.55 6.80 -3.09
C ILE A 318 16.01 6.73 -4.52
N GLU A 319 14.91 6.03 -4.70
CA GLU A 319 14.22 5.87 -5.99
C GLU A 319 12.77 6.30 -5.80
N LYS A 320 12.33 7.28 -6.58
CA LYS A 320 10.95 7.78 -6.57
C LYS A 320 10.31 7.42 -7.90
N ASP A 321 9.42 6.44 -7.90
CA ASP A 321 8.56 6.13 -9.05
C ASP A 321 7.14 6.65 -8.82
N GLN A 322 6.18 6.31 -9.67
CA GLN A 322 4.80 6.79 -9.51
C GLN A 322 4.07 6.16 -8.31
N LEU A 323 4.42 4.92 -7.93
CA LEU A 323 3.67 4.10 -6.98
C LEU A 323 4.24 4.16 -5.56
N PHE A 324 5.54 4.36 -5.40
CA PHE A 324 6.18 4.46 -4.09
C PHE A 324 7.54 5.17 -4.14
N THR A 325 8.07 5.45 -2.94
CA THR A 325 9.46 5.84 -2.75
C THR A 325 10.22 4.66 -2.13
N LYS A 326 11.22 4.13 -2.84
CA LYS A 326 12.14 3.11 -2.33
C LYS A 326 13.38 3.78 -1.75
N ILE A 327 13.71 3.47 -0.50
CA ILE A 327 14.90 3.96 0.17
C ILE A 327 15.75 2.77 0.56
N THR A 328 16.86 2.57 -0.15
CA THR A 328 17.84 1.53 0.17
C THR A 328 18.82 2.05 1.23
N VAL A 329 18.96 1.31 2.31
CA VAL A 329 19.72 1.72 3.49
C VAL A 329 20.64 0.61 4.00
N ASP A 330 21.87 0.99 4.34
CA ASP A 330 22.78 0.18 5.14
C ASP A 330 22.44 0.42 6.62
N VAL A 331 21.99 -0.65 7.29
CA VAL A 331 21.55 -0.64 8.68
C VAL A 331 22.66 -1.02 9.66
N GLY A 332 23.89 -1.22 9.18
CA GLY A 332 24.99 -1.75 9.97
C GLY A 332 24.81 -3.23 10.29
N LYS A 333 25.52 -3.68 11.33
CA LYS A 333 25.57 -5.10 11.74
C LYS A 333 25.09 -5.29 13.18
N PRO A 334 24.68 -6.52 13.56
CA PRO A 334 24.28 -6.87 14.92
C PRO A 334 25.23 -6.46 16.04
#